data_AF-A0A939J258-F1
#
_entry.id   AF-A0A939J258-F1
#
_cell.length_a   1.000
_cell.length_b   1.000
_cell.length_c   1.000
_cell.angle_alpha   90.00
_cell.angle_beta   90.00
_cell.angle_gamma   90.00
#
_symmetry.space_group_name_H-M   'P 1'
#
loop_
_entity.id
_entity.type
_entity.pdbx_description
1 polymer ?
#
loop_
_entity_poly.entity_id
_entity_poly.type
_entity_poly.pdbx_seq_one_letter_code
_entity_poly.pdbx_strand_id
1 'polypeptide(L)'
;MTPMTLPDPSGTKPRIFTCLVLAICVLGAALIAARVSHWSGYWSIGAANALSATSVEVSVGKAGFRLPAAFIATPSQQDRALSRDGRFRTLRLLMTWPGLTPDRTSYGFAGKTILVELDSDTGKESLRARLEPFYRRLARGGELLGPDGLKILTLSARGASTTDLIAYDPDTPDGFIARCLKKSPAEEPVCHRAVTLSKGLELRYRFDQSLLPHWREIEPALVARIEGFRKS
;
A
#
# COMPACT_ATOMS: atom_id res chain seq x y z
N MET A 1 57.61 22.18 47.64
CA MET A 1 57.26 21.13 46.67
C MET A 1 56.08 20.37 47.24
N THR A 2 54.88 20.64 46.77
CA THR A 2 53.66 19.89 47.15
C THR A 2 53.68 18.55 46.42
N PRO A 3 53.56 17.40 47.10
CA PRO A 3 53.50 16.12 46.42
C PRO A 3 52.17 16.02 45.65
N MET A 4 52.26 15.76 44.34
CA MET A 4 51.10 15.33 43.56
C MET A 4 50.73 13.92 44.00
N THR A 5 49.62 13.78 44.72
CA THR A 5 48.97 12.48 44.94
C THR A 5 48.12 12.16 43.72
N LEU A 6 48.39 11.03 43.06
CA LEU A 6 47.51 10.51 42.01
C LEU A 6 46.12 10.24 42.60
N PRO A 7 45.03 10.52 41.86
CA PRO A 7 43.69 10.17 42.31
C PRO A 7 43.55 8.65 42.43
N ASP A 8 42.85 8.20 43.47
CA ASP A 8 42.58 6.79 43.74
C ASP A 8 41.93 6.08 42.52
N PRO A 9 42.27 4.79 42.29
CA PRO A 9 41.61 4.00 41.26
C PRO A 9 40.10 3.96 41.55
N SER A 10 39.30 4.42 40.59
CA SER A 10 37.83 4.38 40.67
C SER A 10 37.38 3.00 41.18
N GLY A 11 36.78 2.95 42.37
CA GLY A 11 36.42 1.75 43.14
C GLY A 11 35.35 0.85 42.52
N THR A 12 35.32 0.76 41.19
CA THR A 12 34.44 -0.12 40.43
C THR A 12 34.88 -1.56 40.65
N LYS A 13 34.15 -2.29 41.51
CA LYS A 13 34.44 -3.70 41.77
C LYS A 13 34.45 -4.48 40.44
N PRO A 14 35.52 -5.22 40.09
CA PRO A 14 35.68 -5.82 38.76
C PRO A 14 34.54 -6.77 38.37
N ARG A 15 33.87 -7.38 39.36
CA ARG A 15 32.68 -8.23 39.18
C ARG A 15 31.44 -7.46 38.72
N ILE A 16 31.27 -6.22 39.18
CA ILE A 16 30.13 -5.37 38.77
C ILE A 16 30.33 -4.92 37.32
N PHE A 17 31.57 -4.56 36.95
CA PHE A 17 31.92 -4.20 35.58
C PHE A 17 31.70 -5.36 34.60
N THR A 18 32.15 -6.58 34.95
CA THR A 18 31.92 -7.77 34.10
C THR A 18 30.45 -8.13 33.96
N CYS A 19 29.65 -8.04 35.03
CA CYS A 19 28.20 -8.24 34.95
C CYS A 19 27.52 -7.20 34.05
N LEU A 20 27.93 -5.93 34.12
CA LEU A 20 27.39 -4.87 33.26
C LEU A 20 27.75 -5.10 31.78
N VAL A 21 28.99 -5.49 31.48
CA VAL A 21 29.41 -5.79 30.11
C VAL A 21 28.64 -6.98 29.55
N LEU A 22 28.48 -8.05 30.32
CA LEU A 22 27.66 -9.21 29.90
C LEU A 22 26.20 -8.83 29.66
N ALA A 23 25.60 -8.01 30.54
CA ALA A 23 24.24 -7.54 30.36
C ALA A 23 24.08 -6.72 29.07
N ILE A 24 25.04 -5.85 28.75
CA ILE A 24 25.06 -5.07 27.50
C ILE A 24 25.22 -5.97 26.29
N CYS A 25 26.11 -6.98 26.34
CA CYS A 25 26.27 -7.94 25.25
C CYS A 25 25.00 -8.76 24.99
N VAL A 26 24.33 -9.22 26.05
CA VAL A 26 23.05 -9.96 25.92
C VAL A 26 21.96 -9.07 25.35
N LEU A 27 21.83 -7.83 25.83
CA LEU A 27 20.87 -6.86 25.29
C LEU A 27 21.17 -6.51 23.83
N GLY A 28 22.45 -6.34 23.47
CA GLY A 28 22.90 -6.09 22.10
C GLY A 28 22.56 -7.24 21.17
N ALA A 29 22.85 -8.49 21.59
CA ALA A 29 22.50 -9.68 20.84
C ALA A 29 20.98 -9.82 20.65
N ALA A 30 20.19 -9.54 21.70
CA ALA A 30 18.73 -9.57 21.62
C ALA A 30 18.17 -8.51 20.64
N LEU A 31 18.73 -7.29 20.65
CA LEU A 31 18.34 -6.24 19.71
C LEU A 31 18.70 -6.59 18.26
N ILE A 32 19.89 -7.14 18.02
CA ILE A 32 20.30 -7.60 16.69
C ILE A 32 19.37 -8.72 16.22
N ALA A 33 19.08 -9.71 17.07
CA ALA A 33 18.16 -10.79 16.74
C ALA A 33 16.75 -10.27 16.38
N ALA A 34 16.22 -9.30 17.14
CA ALA A 34 14.93 -8.68 16.87
C ALA A 34 14.92 -7.86 15.56
N ARG A 35 16.04 -7.22 15.19
CA ARG A 35 16.17 -6.49 13.93
C ARG A 35 16.31 -7.43 12.74
N VAL A 36 17.11 -8.49 12.89
CA VAL A 36 17.31 -9.51 11.86
C VAL A 36 16.02 -10.28 11.59
N SER A 37 15.23 -10.63 12.62
CA SER A 37 13.92 -11.27 12.43
C SER A 37 12.89 -10.35 11.76
N HIS A 38 12.96 -9.05 12.01
CA HIS A 38 12.12 -8.08 11.29
C HIS A 38 12.54 -7.96 9.80
N TRP A 39 13.82 -8.13 9.49
CA TRP A 39 14.34 -8.05 8.12
C TRP A 39 14.33 -9.38 7.37
N SER A 40 14.26 -10.53 8.06
CA SER A 40 14.22 -11.84 7.41
C SER A 40 12.97 -12.05 6.55
N GLY A 41 11.90 -11.29 6.78
CA GLY A 41 10.74 -11.23 5.88
C GLY A 41 11.06 -10.79 4.44
N TYR A 42 12.22 -10.15 4.20
CA TYR A 42 12.69 -9.78 2.87
C TYR A 42 13.43 -10.90 2.12
N TRP A 43 13.87 -11.97 2.81
CA TRP A 43 14.66 -13.06 2.23
C TRP A 43 13.80 -14.26 1.79
N SER A 44 12.48 -14.18 1.97
CA SER A 44 11.52 -15.27 1.76
C SER A 44 11.13 -15.54 0.30
N ILE A 45 12.04 -15.31 -0.65
CA ILE A 45 11.78 -15.56 -2.09
C ILE A 45 11.50 -17.06 -2.33
N GLY A 46 12.14 -17.95 -1.56
CA GLY A 46 11.92 -19.40 -1.64
C GLY A 46 10.61 -19.89 -0.99
N ALA A 47 10.24 -19.32 0.16
CA ALA A 47 9.00 -19.70 0.87
C ALA A 47 7.74 -19.17 0.17
N ALA A 48 7.84 -18.04 -0.53
CA ALA A 48 6.73 -17.45 -1.26
C ALA A 48 6.15 -18.43 -2.31
N ASN A 49 6.99 -19.17 -3.04
CA ASN A 49 6.53 -20.07 -4.11
C ASN A 49 5.67 -21.23 -3.61
N ALA A 50 5.99 -21.83 -2.46
CA ALA A 50 5.18 -22.89 -1.85
C ALA A 50 3.85 -22.36 -1.26
N LEU A 51 3.83 -21.11 -0.78
CA LEU A 51 2.63 -20.44 -0.25
C LEU A 51 1.65 -19.99 -1.35
N SER A 52 2.00 -20.11 -2.63
CA SER A 52 1.22 -19.55 -3.76
C SER A 52 -0.12 -20.22 -4.01
N ALA A 53 -0.21 -21.52 -3.72
CA ALA A 53 -1.42 -22.30 -3.95
C ALA A 53 -2.32 -22.36 -2.71
N THR A 54 -1.83 -21.93 -1.54
CA THR A 54 -2.59 -22.03 -0.29
C THR A 54 -3.70 -20.99 -0.31
N SER A 55 -4.93 -21.48 -0.43
CA SER A 55 -6.13 -20.68 -0.25
C SER A 55 -6.28 -20.33 1.23
N VAL A 56 -6.43 -19.04 1.53
CA VAL A 56 -6.64 -18.53 2.88
C VAL A 56 -8.02 -17.91 3.00
N GLU A 57 -8.63 -18.09 4.16
CA GLU A 57 -9.88 -17.42 4.51
C GLU A 57 -9.57 -16.17 5.31
N VAL A 58 -10.04 -15.03 4.82
CA VAL A 58 -9.83 -13.74 5.45
C VAL A 58 -11.13 -12.97 5.52
N SER A 59 -11.27 -12.08 6.49
CA SER A 59 -12.43 -11.20 6.59
C SER A 59 -12.02 -9.74 6.61
N VAL A 60 -12.67 -8.90 5.82
CA VAL A 60 -12.52 -7.44 5.86
C VAL A 60 -13.81 -6.84 6.42
N GLY A 61 -13.76 -6.33 7.65
CA GLY A 61 -14.97 -5.93 8.36
C GLY A 61 -15.95 -7.11 8.50
N LYS A 62 -17.14 -6.99 7.88
CA LYS A 62 -18.17 -8.04 7.86
C LYS A 62 -18.09 -8.95 6.62
N ALA A 63 -17.28 -8.60 5.62
CA ALA A 63 -17.17 -9.36 4.38
C ALA A 63 -16.12 -10.46 4.51
N GLY A 64 -16.46 -11.68 4.11
CA GLY A 64 -15.54 -12.83 4.06
C GLY A 64 -15.03 -13.08 2.66
N PHE A 65 -13.76 -13.44 2.54
CA PHE A 65 -13.09 -13.75 1.28
C PHE A 65 -12.28 -15.04 1.41
N ARG A 66 -12.20 -15.79 0.30
CA ARG A 66 -11.33 -16.93 0.12
C ARG A 66 -10.49 -16.70 -1.13
N LEU A 67 -9.19 -16.49 -0.94
CA LEU A 67 -8.26 -16.21 -2.03
C LEU A 67 -6.89 -16.87 -1.79
N PRO A 68 -6.09 -17.12 -2.83
CA PRO A 68 -4.71 -17.55 -2.66
C PRO A 68 -3.89 -16.51 -1.90
N ALA A 69 -3.10 -16.94 -0.91
CA ALA A 69 -2.22 -16.05 -0.15
C ALA A 69 -1.26 -15.25 -1.04
N ALA A 70 -0.99 -15.75 -2.25
CA ALA A 70 -0.23 -15.07 -3.30
C ALA A 70 -0.69 -13.65 -3.63
N PHE A 71 -1.99 -13.36 -3.52
CA PHE A 71 -2.49 -12.03 -3.84
C PHE A 71 -2.18 -11.01 -2.74
N ILE A 72 -1.94 -11.44 -1.50
CA ILE A 72 -1.76 -10.53 -0.37
C ILE A 72 -0.43 -9.80 -0.50
N ALA A 73 -0.46 -8.46 -0.45
CA ALA A 73 0.65 -7.63 -0.87
C ALA A 73 1.86 -7.63 0.09
N THR A 74 1.66 -7.81 1.40
CA THR A 74 2.75 -7.73 2.39
C THR A 74 2.94 -9.05 3.15
N PRO A 75 4.19 -9.43 3.49
CA PRO A 75 4.47 -10.62 4.30
C PRO A 75 3.70 -10.59 5.64
N SER A 76 3.66 -9.44 6.31
CA SER A 76 2.92 -9.28 7.56
C SER A 76 1.41 -9.54 7.44
N GLN A 77 0.80 -9.22 6.30
CA GLN A 77 -0.61 -9.54 6.05
C GLN A 77 -0.78 -11.00 5.65
N GLN A 78 0.18 -11.59 4.94
CA GLN A 78 0.18 -13.02 4.62
C GLN A 78 0.27 -13.87 5.89
N ASP A 79 1.21 -13.57 6.79
CA ASP A 79 1.38 -14.28 8.07
C ASP A 79 0.10 -14.20 8.91
N ARG A 80 -0.53 -13.02 8.94
CA ARG A 80 -1.81 -12.82 9.64
C ARG A 80 -2.96 -13.59 8.99
N ALA A 81 -3.00 -13.68 7.66
CA ALA A 81 -4.02 -14.43 6.94
C ALA A 81 -3.90 -15.95 7.13
N LEU A 82 -2.67 -16.43 7.35
CA LEU A 82 -2.39 -17.83 7.67
C LEU A 82 -2.64 -18.16 9.16
N SER A 83 -2.77 -17.14 10.00
CA SER A 83 -3.10 -17.28 11.42
C SER A 83 -4.62 -17.47 11.63
N ARG A 84 -5.03 -17.98 12.80
CA ARG A 84 -6.47 -18.20 13.11
C ARG A 84 -7.32 -16.92 13.09
N ASP A 85 -6.69 -15.74 13.19
CA ASP A 85 -7.34 -14.43 13.27
C ASP A 85 -7.18 -13.60 11.99
N GLY A 86 -7.47 -14.21 10.82
CA GLY A 86 -7.43 -13.61 9.47
C GLY A 86 -8.39 -12.42 9.23
N ARG A 87 -8.63 -11.58 10.24
CA ARG A 87 -9.47 -10.39 10.19
C ARG A 87 -8.63 -9.16 9.89
N PHE A 88 -9.07 -8.37 8.92
CA PHE A 88 -8.43 -7.14 8.49
C PHE A 88 -9.42 -5.98 8.54
N ARG A 89 -8.90 -4.79 8.87
CA ARG A 89 -9.60 -3.53 8.59
C ARG A 89 -9.37 -3.12 7.14
N THR A 90 -8.13 -3.28 6.69
CA THR A 90 -7.72 -3.04 5.31
C THR A 90 -6.90 -4.24 4.84
N LEU A 91 -7.33 -4.90 3.78
CA LEU A 91 -6.58 -5.98 3.14
C LEU A 91 -5.97 -5.45 1.84
N ARG A 92 -4.66 -5.60 1.66
CA ARG A 92 -3.98 -5.15 0.45
C ARG A 92 -3.67 -6.33 -0.46
N LEU A 93 -4.02 -6.20 -1.72
CA LEU A 93 -3.76 -7.19 -2.75
C LEU A 93 -2.92 -6.56 -3.86
N LEU A 94 -1.94 -7.31 -4.37
CA LEU A 94 -1.07 -6.89 -5.47
C LEU A 94 -1.32 -7.76 -6.69
N MET A 95 -1.65 -7.12 -7.81
CA MET A 95 -2.02 -7.80 -9.04
C MET A 95 -1.33 -7.15 -10.24
N THR A 96 -1.07 -7.93 -11.28
CA THR A 96 -0.53 -7.42 -12.55
C THR A 96 -1.63 -7.34 -13.60
N TRP A 97 -1.70 -6.21 -14.31
CA TRP A 97 -2.51 -6.03 -15.51
C TRP A 97 -1.73 -6.43 -16.78
N PRO A 98 -2.37 -7.00 -17.82
CA PRO A 98 -3.72 -7.55 -17.86
C PRO A 98 -3.83 -8.91 -17.15
N GLY A 99 -5.05 -9.36 -16.89
CA GLY A 99 -5.34 -10.70 -16.34
C GLY A 99 -5.41 -10.77 -14.81
N LEU A 100 -4.96 -9.74 -14.08
CA LEU A 100 -5.07 -9.62 -12.62
C LEU A 100 -4.54 -10.86 -11.90
N THR A 101 -3.34 -11.30 -12.29
CA THR A 101 -2.60 -12.39 -11.62
C THR A 101 -1.83 -11.83 -10.43
N PRO A 102 -1.48 -12.66 -9.43
CA PRO A 102 -0.66 -12.20 -8.31
C PRO A 102 0.66 -11.62 -8.79
N ASP A 103 1.00 -10.41 -8.32
CA ASP A 103 2.30 -9.81 -8.61
C ASP A 103 3.29 -10.15 -7.49
N ARG A 104 4.35 -10.88 -7.84
CA ARG A 104 5.35 -11.40 -6.90
C ARG A 104 6.78 -11.00 -7.26
N THR A 105 6.93 -10.44 -8.46
CA THR A 105 8.23 -10.11 -9.05
C THR A 105 8.60 -8.65 -8.84
N SER A 106 7.60 -7.79 -8.66
CA SER A 106 7.84 -6.38 -8.43
C SER A 106 8.18 -6.12 -6.96
N TYR A 107 9.45 -5.80 -6.70
CA TYR A 107 9.88 -5.18 -5.44
C TYR A 107 9.40 -3.71 -5.42
N GLY A 108 8.09 -3.50 -5.49
CA GLY A 108 7.51 -2.17 -5.57
C GLY A 108 6.29 -2.10 -6.49
N PHE A 109 5.65 -0.94 -6.47
CA PHE A 109 4.52 -0.61 -7.33
C PHE A 109 5.05 0.12 -8.56
N ALA A 110 4.99 -0.49 -9.75
CA ALA A 110 5.47 0.12 -10.99
C ALA A 110 4.81 -0.47 -12.24
N GLY A 111 4.66 0.35 -13.28
CA GLY A 111 4.20 -0.09 -14.61
C GLY A 111 2.81 -0.72 -14.56
N LYS A 112 2.72 -2.03 -14.81
CA LYS A 112 1.44 -2.72 -14.94
C LYS A 112 0.87 -3.24 -13.61
N THR A 113 1.51 -2.95 -12.49
CA THR A 113 1.05 -3.37 -11.17
C THR A 113 -0.13 -2.53 -10.69
N ILE A 114 -1.17 -3.20 -10.19
CA ILE A 114 -2.32 -2.60 -9.54
C ILE A 114 -2.31 -3.04 -8.08
N LEU A 115 -2.30 -2.07 -7.17
CA LEU A 115 -2.43 -2.31 -5.74
C LEU A 115 -3.86 -2.01 -5.32
N VAL A 116 -4.57 -3.06 -4.90
CA VAL A 116 -5.94 -3.01 -4.41
C VAL A 116 -5.94 -3.01 -2.89
N GLU A 117 -6.77 -2.18 -2.28
CA GLU A 117 -7.02 -2.11 -0.85
C GLU A 117 -8.53 -2.29 -0.62
N LEU A 118 -8.91 -3.41 -0.01
CA LEU A 118 -10.26 -3.63 0.47
C LEU A 118 -10.35 -3.03 1.87
N ASP A 119 -11.19 -2.01 2.05
CA ASP A 119 -11.30 -1.24 3.28
C ASP A 119 -12.71 -1.40 3.88
N SER A 120 -12.77 -1.72 5.18
CA SER A 120 -14.05 -1.79 5.90
C SER A 120 -14.58 -0.42 6.33
N ASP A 121 -13.74 0.62 6.25
CA ASP A 121 -14.10 1.99 6.62
C ASP A 121 -14.68 2.75 5.42
N THR A 122 -15.99 2.67 5.25
CA THR A 122 -16.74 3.39 4.20
C THR A 122 -17.27 4.71 4.76
N GLY A 123 -16.47 5.77 4.66
CA GLY A 123 -16.86 7.09 5.18
C GLY A 123 -16.20 8.27 4.50
N LYS A 124 -15.39 8.05 3.47
CA LYS A 124 -14.76 9.14 2.72
C LYS A 124 -15.71 9.62 1.63
N GLU A 125 -15.86 10.93 1.54
CA GLU A 125 -16.61 11.57 0.46
C GLU A 125 -16.02 11.16 -0.90
N SER A 126 -16.88 10.83 -1.85
CA SER A 126 -16.45 10.35 -3.16
C SER A 126 -15.72 11.46 -3.94
N LEU A 127 -14.71 11.09 -4.73
CA LEU A 127 -14.03 12.05 -5.62
C LEU A 127 -15.03 12.72 -6.57
N ARG A 128 -16.07 11.99 -6.98
CA ARG A 128 -17.11 12.50 -7.88
C ARG A 128 -17.95 13.58 -7.22
N ALA A 129 -18.37 13.39 -5.97
CA ALA A 129 -19.09 14.41 -5.21
C ALA A 129 -18.29 15.72 -5.09
N ARG A 130 -16.95 15.60 -5.03
CA ARG A 130 -16.03 16.75 -4.97
C ARG A 130 -15.68 17.36 -6.33
N LEU A 131 -16.09 16.76 -7.45
CA LEU A 131 -15.73 17.21 -8.81
C LEU A 131 -16.20 18.65 -9.08
N GLU A 132 -17.51 18.87 -9.03
CA GLU A 132 -18.13 20.17 -9.29
C GLU A 132 -17.80 21.21 -8.20
N PRO A 133 -18.02 20.95 -6.90
CA PRO A 133 -17.84 21.97 -5.89
C PRO A 133 -16.36 22.27 -5.60
N PHE A 134 -15.41 21.41 -5.94
CA PHE A 134 -14.02 21.63 -5.53
C PHE A 134 -13.05 21.56 -6.69
N TYR A 135 -13.02 20.45 -7.43
CA TYR A 135 -11.96 20.22 -8.41
C TYR A 135 -12.05 21.13 -9.64
N ARG A 136 -13.24 21.37 -10.20
CA ARG A 136 -13.38 22.30 -11.34
C ARG A 136 -12.97 23.74 -10.98
N ARG A 137 -13.28 24.19 -9.77
CA ARG A 137 -12.90 25.54 -9.29
C ARG A 137 -11.40 25.70 -9.08
N LEU A 138 -10.71 24.61 -8.74
CA LEU A 138 -9.26 24.60 -8.55
C LEU A 138 -8.49 24.29 -9.84
N ALA A 139 -9.16 23.84 -10.90
CA ALA A 139 -8.53 23.46 -12.15
C ALA A 139 -7.84 24.68 -12.79
N ARG A 140 -6.50 24.63 -12.83
CA ARG A 140 -5.68 25.66 -13.46
C ARG A 140 -5.45 25.26 -14.92
N GLY A 141 -5.85 26.13 -15.84
CA GLY A 141 -5.68 25.88 -17.28
C GLY A 141 -6.84 25.11 -17.94
N GLY A 142 -7.97 24.96 -17.24
CA GLY A 142 -9.19 24.35 -17.79
C GLY A 142 -9.13 22.83 -17.89
N GLU A 143 -10.01 22.27 -18.71
CA GLU A 143 -10.16 20.83 -18.91
C GLU A 143 -9.41 20.37 -20.16
N LEU A 144 -8.52 19.41 -20.00
CA LEU A 144 -7.77 18.81 -21.09
C LEU A 144 -8.44 17.50 -21.55
N LEU A 145 -8.19 17.13 -22.80
CA LEU A 145 -8.56 15.82 -23.31
C LEU A 145 -7.61 14.76 -22.72
N GLY A 146 -8.19 13.72 -22.14
CA GLY A 146 -7.50 12.53 -21.68
C GLY A 146 -7.73 11.34 -22.63
N PRO A 147 -7.09 10.20 -22.35
CA PRO A 147 -7.26 9.00 -23.15
C PRO A 147 -8.69 8.46 -23.04
N ASP A 148 -9.14 7.79 -24.10
CA ASP A 148 -10.40 7.04 -24.13
C ASP A 148 -11.64 7.84 -23.67
N GLY A 149 -11.70 9.13 -24.01
CA GLY A 149 -12.83 10.01 -23.72
C GLY A 149 -12.80 10.66 -22.34
N LEU A 150 -11.77 10.42 -21.53
CA LEU A 150 -11.61 11.09 -20.24
C LEU A 150 -11.34 12.59 -20.42
N LYS A 151 -11.72 13.37 -19.41
CA LYS A 151 -11.28 14.75 -19.20
C LYS A 151 -10.27 14.79 -18.05
N ILE A 152 -9.29 15.68 -18.16
CA ILE A 152 -8.24 15.86 -17.16
C ILE A 152 -8.27 17.30 -16.64
N LEU A 153 -8.39 17.45 -15.32
CA LEU A 153 -8.20 18.71 -14.61
C LEU A 153 -6.82 18.72 -13.96
N THR A 154 -6.06 19.81 -14.17
CA THR A 154 -4.79 20.01 -13.46
C THR A 154 -5.02 20.92 -12.26
N LEU A 155 -4.80 20.41 -11.04
CA LEU A 155 -5.00 21.16 -9.81
C LEU A 155 -3.72 21.89 -9.36
N SER A 156 -2.56 21.36 -9.71
CA SER A 156 -1.25 21.94 -9.39
C SER A 156 -0.94 23.20 -10.21
N ALA A 157 -0.12 24.10 -9.65
CA ALA A 157 0.42 25.23 -10.39
C ALA A 157 1.39 24.77 -11.50
N ARG A 158 1.50 25.55 -12.58
CA ARG A 158 2.53 25.33 -13.61
C ARG A 158 3.92 25.45 -12.97
N GLY A 159 4.78 24.45 -13.17
CA GLY A 159 6.13 24.40 -12.58
C GLY A 159 6.20 23.90 -11.14
N ALA A 160 5.09 23.43 -10.56
CA ALA A 160 5.13 22.78 -9.25
C ALA A 160 5.95 21.48 -9.29
N SER A 161 6.69 21.21 -8.22
CA SER A 161 7.46 19.97 -8.05
C SER A 161 6.56 18.72 -7.95
N THR A 162 5.34 18.91 -7.46
CA THR A 162 4.29 17.90 -7.39
C THR A 162 3.19 18.22 -8.39
N THR A 163 2.72 17.19 -9.10
CA THR A 163 1.60 17.32 -10.04
C THR A 163 0.38 16.61 -9.47
N ASP A 164 -0.76 17.30 -9.50
CA ASP A 164 -2.03 16.77 -9.01
C ASP A 164 -3.09 16.91 -10.10
N LEU A 165 -3.61 15.78 -10.55
CA LEU A 165 -4.52 15.67 -11.69
C LEU A 165 -5.80 14.94 -11.27
N ILE A 166 -6.94 15.34 -11.83
CA ILE A 166 -8.20 14.59 -11.76
C ILE A 166 -8.54 14.14 -13.17
N ALA A 167 -8.55 12.83 -13.40
CA ALA A 167 -9.04 12.22 -14.62
C ALA A 167 -10.48 11.74 -14.38
N TYR A 168 -11.44 12.11 -15.23
CA TYR A 168 -12.83 11.74 -15.04
C TYR A 168 -13.58 11.52 -16.37
N ASP A 169 -14.58 10.67 -16.34
CA ASP A 169 -15.52 10.45 -17.43
C ASP A 169 -16.59 11.57 -17.40
N PRO A 170 -16.68 12.40 -18.45
CA PRO A 170 -17.66 13.48 -18.52
C PRO A 170 -19.08 12.97 -18.81
N ASP A 171 -19.22 11.81 -19.45
CA ASP A 171 -20.50 11.35 -20.02
C ASP A 171 -21.36 10.62 -18.98
N THR A 172 -20.73 10.08 -17.94
CA THR A 172 -21.41 9.30 -16.89
C THR A 172 -21.40 10.05 -15.54
N PRO A 173 -22.57 10.43 -14.98
CA PRO A 173 -22.65 11.18 -13.71
C PRO A 173 -21.95 10.53 -12.52
N ASP A 174 -22.01 9.20 -12.39
CA ASP A 174 -21.29 8.40 -11.39
C ASP A 174 -20.14 7.59 -12.02
N GLY A 175 -19.62 8.10 -13.14
CA GLY A 175 -18.63 7.43 -13.96
C GLY A 175 -17.25 7.32 -13.33
N PHE A 176 -16.31 6.94 -14.18
CA PHE A 176 -14.92 6.86 -13.79
C PHE A 176 -14.41 8.24 -13.33
N ILE A 177 -13.65 8.22 -12.24
CA ILE A 177 -12.92 9.35 -11.70
C ILE A 177 -11.74 8.82 -10.87
N ALA A 178 -10.56 9.32 -11.16
CA ALA A 178 -9.33 9.00 -10.47
C ALA A 178 -8.53 10.27 -10.20
N ARG A 179 -7.81 10.29 -9.07
CA ARG A 179 -6.85 11.35 -8.75
C ARG A 179 -5.44 10.82 -8.97
N CYS A 180 -4.68 11.46 -9.85
CA CYS A 180 -3.31 11.07 -10.16
C CYS A 180 -2.33 12.06 -9.54
N LEU A 181 -1.38 11.53 -8.76
CA LEU A 181 -0.38 12.30 -8.03
C LEU A 181 1.02 11.93 -8.51
N LYS A 182 1.79 12.93 -8.91
CA LYS A 182 3.22 12.84 -9.19
C LYS A 182 3.98 13.53 -8.07
N LYS A 183 4.77 12.80 -7.27
CA LYS A 183 5.46 13.38 -6.11
C LYS A 183 6.80 14.03 -6.47
N SER A 184 7.43 13.57 -7.54
CA SER A 184 8.72 14.07 -8.01
C SER A 184 8.74 14.07 -9.54
N PRO A 185 9.49 14.96 -10.21
CA PRO A 185 9.63 14.97 -11.66
C PRO A 185 10.08 13.63 -12.27
N ALA A 186 10.87 12.85 -11.52
CA ALA A 186 11.42 11.56 -11.94
C ALA A 186 10.47 10.37 -11.72
N GLU A 187 9.36 10.56 -10.99
CA GLU A 187 8.38 9.51 -10.75
C GLU A 187 7.24 9.55 -11.78
N GLU A 188 6.70 8.38 -12.11
CA GLU A 188 5.47 8.30 -12.87
C GLU A 188 4.26 8.66 -11.99
N PRO A 189 3.23 9.34 -12.51
CA PRO A 189 2.06 9.70 -11.73
C PRO A 189 1.26 8.47 -11.33
N VAL A 190 0.91 8.37 -10.05
CA VAL A 190 0.11 7.27 -9.51
C VAL A 190 -1.34 7.71 -9.38
N CYS A 191 -2.22 7.03 -10.10
CA CYS A 191 -3.65 7.27 -10.05
C CYS A 191 -4.32 6.46 -8.94
N HIS A 192 -5.25 7.10 -8.23
CA HIS A 192 -6.02 6.52 -7.14
C HIS A 192 -7.50 6.61 -7.44
N ARG A 193 -8.21 5.51 -7.23
CA ARG A 193 -9.66 5.44 -7.34
C ARG A 193 -10.27 4.60 -6.22
N ALA A 194 -11.52 4.89 -5.90
CA ALA A 194 -12.30 4.16 -4.91
C ALA A 194 -13.69 3.86 -5.48
N VAL A 195 -14.19 2.66 -5.20
CA VAL A 195 -15.48 2.14 -5.64
C VAL A 195 -16.14 1.45 -4.44
N THR A 196 -17.39 1.78 -4.14
CA THR A 196 -18.14 1.09 -3.09
C THR A 196 -18.64 -0.25 -3.61
N LEU A 197 -18.23 -1.35 -2.96
CA LEU A 197 -18.70 -2.70 -3.33
C LEU A 197 -20.01 -3.06 -2.62
N SER A 198 -20.10 -2.75 -1.32
CA SER A 198 -21.31 -2.94 -0.53
C SER A 198 -21.25 -2.08 0.74
N LYS A 199 -22.32 -2.06 1.54
CA LYS A 199 -22.37 -1.28 2.78
C LYS A 199 -21.26 -1.73 3.75
N GLY A 200 -20.30 -0.83 4.03
CA GLY A 200 -19.16 -1.15 4.89
C GLY A 200 -18.00 -1.85 4.20
N LEU A 201 -17.95 -1.85 2.85
CA LEU A 201 -16.81 -2.34 2.08
C LEU A 201 -16.52 -1.44 0.85
N GLU A 202 -15.33 -0.87 0.80
CA GLU A 202 -14.81 -0.08 -0.32
C GLU A 202 -13.64 -0.79 -0.99
N LEU A 203 -13.65 -0.84 -2.32
CA LEU A 203 -12.53 -1.22 -3.15
C LEU A 203 -11.77 0.04 -3.55
N ARG A 204 -10.57 0.20 -3.01
CA ARG A 204 -9.66 1.28 -3.37
C ARG A 204 -8.55 0.66 -4.20
N TYR A 205 -8.16 1.30 -5.29
CA TYR A 205 -7.04 0.80 -6.07
C TYR A 205 -6.19 1.94 -6.58
N ARG A 206 -4.92 1.62 -6.77
CA ARG A 206 -3.95 2.50 -7.38
C ARG A 206 -3.25 1.81 -8.54
N PHE A 207 -2.96 2.58 -9.57
CA PHE A 207 -2.36 2.11 -10.81
C PHE A 207 -1.52 3.24 -11.43
N ASP A 208 -0.55 2.89 -12.26
CA ASP A 208 0.27 3.85 -12.98
C ASP A 208 -0.56 4.62 -14.01
N GLN A 209 -0.31 5.92 -14.20
CA GLN A 209 -1.07 6.74 -15.15
C GLN A 209 -1.06 6.16 -16.58
N SER A 210 -0.03 5.42 -16.98
CA SER A 210 0.04 4.72 -18.27
C SER A 210 -1.10 3.73 -18.50
N LEU A 211 -1.78 3.26 -17.44
CA LEU A 211 -2.94 2.38 -17.55
C LEU A 211 -4.28 3.12 -17.64
N LEU A 212 -4.30 4.47 -17.61
CA LEU A 212 -5.53 5.25 -17.82
C LEU A 212 -6.29 4.88 -19.10
N PRO A 213 -5.67 4.61 -20.26
CA PRO A 213 -6.40 4.18 -21.46
C PRO A 213 -7.31 2.96 -21.22
N HIS A 214 -6.87 2.04 -20.36
CA HIS A 214 -7.61 0.80 -20.05
C HIS A 214 -8.63 0.96 -18.93
N TRP A 215 -8.98 2.19 -18.52
CA TRP A 215 -9.86 2.44 -17.37
C TRP A 215 -11.20 1.70 -17.45
N ARG A 216 -11.79 1.61 -18.65
CA ARG A 216 -13.07 0.93 -18.91
C ARG A 216 -12.99 -0.57 -18.68
N GLU A 217 -11.81 -1.16 -18.85
CA GLU A 217 -11.59 -2.60 -18.70
C GLU A 217 -11.14 -2.95 -17.27
N ILE A 218 -10.30 -2.11 -16.67
CA ILE A 218 -9.67 -2.35 -15.37
C ILE A 218 -10.71 -2.42 -14.25
N GLU A 219 -11.62 -1.45 -14.16
CA GLU A 219 -12.58 -1.41 -13.05
C GLU A 219 -13.52 -2.62 -13.04
N PRO A 220 -14.23 -2.96 -14.14
CA PRO A 220 -15.06 -4.16 -14.17
C PRO A 220 -14.27 -5.44 -13.91
N ALA A 221 -13.06 -5.56 -14.45
CA ALA A 221 -12.21 -6.73 -14.21
C ALA A 221 -11.79 -6.86 -12.74
N LEU A 222 -11.46 -5.74 -12.07
CA LEU A 222 -11.13 -5.73 -10.64
C LEU A 222 -12.34 -6.10 -9.79
N VAL A 223 -13.50 -5.50 -10.04
CA VAL A 223 -14.74 -5.81 -9.32
C VAL A 223 -15.08 -7.29 -9.47
N ALA A 224 -15.07 -7.82 -10.71
CA ALA A 224 -15.35 -9.23 -10.97
C ALA A 224 -14.34 -10.15 -10.27
N ARG A 225 -13.05 -9.81 -10.29
CA ARG A 225 -12.00 -10.59 -9.61
C ARG A 225 -12.22 -10.65 -8.10
N ILE A 226 -12.55 -9.51 -7.48
CA ILE A 226 -12.76 -9.43 -6.03
C ILE A 226 -14.05 -10.13 -5.60
N GLU A 227 -15.15 -9.95 -6.34
CA GLU A 227 -16.39 -10.67 -6.07
C GLU A 227 -16.20 -12.19 -6.25
N GLY A 228 -15.35 -12.61 -7.20
CA GLY A 228 -14.95 -14.02 -7.35
C GLY A 228 -14.21 -14.61 -6.14
N PHE A 229 -13.66 -13.77 -5.26
CA PHE A 229 -13.07 -14.20 -3.99
C PHE A 229 -14.07 -14.18 -2.83
N ARG A 230 -15.26 -13.60 -3.00
CA ARG A 230 -16.22 -13.43 -1.92
C ARG A 230 -16.76 -14.79 -1.49
N LYS A 231 -16.81 -15.01 -0.18
CA LYS A 231 -17.45 -16.19 0.40
C LYS A 231 -18.96 -15.99 0.34
N SER A 232 -19.66 -16.91 -0.34
CA SER A 232 -21.12 -17.00 -0.36
C SER A 232 -21.67 -17.28 1.04
#